data_AF-A0A4Q5YBM2-F1
#
_entry.id   AF-A0A4Q5YBM2-F1
#
_cell.length_a   1.000
_cell.length_b   1.000
_cell.length_c   1.000
_cell.angle_alpha   90.00
_cell.angle_beta   90.00
_cell.angle_gamma   90.00
#
_symmetry.space_group_name_H-M   'P 1'
#
loop_
_entity.id
_entity.type
_entity.pdbx_description
1 polymer ?
#
loop_
_entity_poly.entity_id
_entity_poly.type
_entity_poly.pdbx_seq_one_letter_code
_entity_poly.pdbx_strand_id
1 'polypeptide(L)'
;MHFGNVTVTSNEKQQLVKAGVYLQNLPIHEARVELYADGRNGKAAEIYCMTPESDIPETSGFVVYKVLISADRPATDYTPRLLPFNDKLVLPLECPLICWQR
;
A
#
# COMPACT_ATOMS: atom_id res chain seq x y z
N MET A 1 -10.49 -9.36 -3.54
CA MET A 1 -9.27 -8.89 -2.86
C MET A 1 -9.66 -7.95 -1.74
N HIS A 2 -8.96 -7.96 -0.60
CA HIS A 2 -9.22 -7.03 0.50
C HIS A 2 -7.98 -6.86 1.39
N PHE A 3 -7.95 -5.77 2.17
CA PHE A 3 -6.95 -5.55 3.20
C PHE A 3 -7.30 -6.33 4.47
N GLY A 4 -6.27 -6.94 5.06
CA GLY A 4 -6.29 -7.38 6.44
C GLY A 4 -5.81 -6.25 7.36
N ASN A 5 -5.01 -6.60 8.36
CA ASN A 5 -4.50 -5.61 9.31
C ASN A 5 -3.42 -4.70 8.69
N VAL A 6 -3.47 -3.43 9.09
CA VAL A 6 -2.42 -2.44 8.86
C VAL A 6 -1.73 -2.16 10.19
N THR A 7 -0.41 -2.24 10.22
CA THR A 7 0.38 -1.95 11.40
C THR A 7 1.41 -0.87 11.11
N VAL A 8 1.69 -0.07 12.14
CA VAL A 8 2.65 1.03 12.06
C VAL A 8 3.61 0.91 13.23
N THR A 9 4.90 0.82 12.92
CA THR A 9 5.98 0.87 13.92
C THR A 9 6.81 2.11 13.65
N SER A 10 6.88 3.04 14.61
CA SER A 10 7.53 4.33 14.43
C SER A 10 8.72 4.52 15.36
N ASN A 11 9.72 5.25 14.88
CA ASN A 11 10.78 5.88 15.68
C ASN A 11 10.79 7.39 15.42
N GLU A 12 11.75 8.13 15.97
CA GLU A 12 11.82 9.59 15.84
C GLU A 12 11.95 10.11 14.39
N LYS A 13 12.47 9.30 13.46
CA LYS A 13 12.78 9.71 12.09
C LYS A 13 11.91 9.05 11.04
N GLN A 14 11.46 7.82 11.30
CA GLN A 14 10.83 6.98 10.31
C GLN A 14 9.68 6.16 10.88
N GLN A 15 8.76 5.81 10.00
CA GLN A 15 7.62 4.95 10.29
C GLN A 15 7.63 3.78 9.30
N LEU A 16 7.67 2.56 9.81
CA LEU A 16 7.47 1.34 9.04
C LEU A 16 5.98 1.03 9.03
N VAL A 17 5.37 1.13 7.85
CA VAL A 17 3.97 0.75 7.65
C VAL A 17 3.95 -0.62 6.99
N LYS A 18 3.15 -1.53 7.55
CA LYS A 18 2.87 -2.84 6.95
C LYS A 18 1.37 -2.98 6.70
N ALA A 19 1.02 -3.52 5.54
CA ALA A 19 -0.35 -3.81 5.16
C ALA A 19 -0.47 -5.28 4.72
N GLY A 20 -1.28 -6.06 5.42
CA GLY A 20 -1.64 -7.40 4.99
C GLY A 20 -2.71 -7.33 3.89
N VAL A 21 -2.53 -8.08 2.80
CA VAL A 21 -3.43 -8.08 1.65
C VAL A 21 -3.77 -9.50 1.23
N TYR A 22 -5.07 -9.80 1.13
CA TYR A 22 -5.56 -11.05 0.54
C TYR A 22 -5.78 -10.85 -0.97
N LEU A 23 -4.84 -11.34 -1.77
CA LEU A 23 -4.82 -11.22 -3.23
C LEU A 23 -5.73 -12.25 -3.93
N GLN A 24 -6.23 -13.25 -3.21
CA GLN A 24 -7.01 -14.36 -3.77
C GLN A 24 -6.20 -15.05 -4.88
N ASN A 25 -6.54 -14.83 -6.15
CA ASN A 25 -5.89 -15.44 -7.31
C ASN A 25 -5.03 -14.44 -8.12
N LEU A 26 -4.90 -13.19 -7.67
CA LEU A 26 -4.08 -12.19 -8.36
C LEU A 26 -2.60 -12.44 -8.04
N PRO A 27 -1.72 -12.62 -9.05
CA PRO A 27 -0.29 -12.75 -8.81
C PRO A 27 0.30 -11.50 -8.15
N ILE A 28 1.29 -11.68 -7.27
CA ILE A 28 1.94 -10.57 -6.53
C ILE A 28 2.49 -9.50 -7.48
N HIS A 29 3.05 -9.90 -8.61
CA HIS A 29 3.61 -9.00 -9.61
C HIS A 29 2.55 -8.23 -10.41
N GLU A 30 1.29 -8.68 -10.37
CA GLU A 30 0.14 -7.99 -10.96
C GLU A 30 -0.60 -7.13 -9.93
N ALA A 31 -0.08 -7.01 -8.70
CA ALA A 31 -0.66 -6.23 -7.62
C ALA A 31 0.31 -5.12 -7.20
N ARG A 32 -0.16 -3.88 -7.20
CA ARG A 32 0.58 -2.77 -6.58
C ARG A 32 -0.16 -2.28 -5.36
N VAL A 33 0.55 -2.31 -4.23
CA VAL A 33 0.08 -1.69 -3.00
C VAL A 33 0.81 -0.37 -2.83
N GLU A 34 0.04 0.69 -2.61
CA GLU A 34 0.56 2.03 -2.36
C GLU A 34 0.07 2.54 -1.01
N LEU A 35 0.90 3.33 -0.34
CA LEU A 35 0.52 4.14 0.80
C LEU A 35 0.28 5.57 0.30
N TYR A 36 -0.99 5.98 0.32
CA TYR A 36 -1.45 7.26 -0.22
C TYR A 36 -1.75 8.24 0.91
N ALA A 37 -1.42 9.51 0.74
CA ALA A 37 -1.94 10.57 1.59
C ALA A 37 -2.30 11.80 0.76
N ASP A 38 -3.42 12.44 1.10
CA ASP A 38 -3.86 13.67 0.45
C ASP A 38 -2.78 14.75 0.50
N GLY A 39 -2.76 15.59 -0.54
CA GLY A 39 -1.93 16.79 -0.58
C GLY A 39 -2.32 17.77 0.53
N ARG A 40 -1.32 18.44 1.11
CA ARG A 40 -1.53 19.47 2.16
C ARG A 40 -0.85 20.77 1.76
N ASN A 41 -1.44 21.90 2.16
CA ASN A 41 -0.88 23.23 1.94
C ASN A 41 -0.53 23.51 0.47
N GLY A 42 -1.40 23.08 -0.46
CA GLY A 42 -1.19 23.25 -1.90
C GLY A 42 -0.14 22.32 -2.52
N LYS A 43 0.42 21.37 -1.76
CA LYS A 43 1.30 20.32 -2.31
C LYS A 43 0.49 19.18 -2.93
N ALA A 44 1.11 18.46 -3.84
CA ALA A 44 0.57 17.22 -4.40
C ALA A 44 0.42 16.12 -3.33
N ALA A 45 -0.36 15.08 -3.64
CA ALA A 45 -0.48 13.89 -2.81
C ALA A 45 0.87 13.17 -2.65
N GLU A 46 1.07 12.55 -1.50
CA GLU A 46 2.23 11.70 -1.24
C GLU A 46 1.85 10.25 -1.53
N ILE A 47 2.63 9.59 -2.37
CA ILE A 47 2.37 8.22 -2.82
C ILE A 47 3.66 7.42 -2.67
N TYR A 48 3.61 6.38 -1.85
CA TYR A 48 4.73 5.48 -1.64
C TYR A 48 4.36 4.06 -2.09
N CYS A 49 5.12 3.50 -3.05
CA CYS A 49 4.98 2.10 -3.42
C CYS A 49 5.47 1.20 -2.28
N MET A 50 4.66 0.22 -1.90
CA MET A 50 5.01 -0.78 -0.89
C MET A 50 5.60 -2.02 -1.54
N THR A 51 6.53 -2.69 -0.86
CA THR A 51 7.20 -3.91 -1.33
C THR A 51 6.70 -5.14 -0.57
N PRO A 52 6.48 -6.29 -1.23
CA PRO A 52 6.08 -7.51 -0.54
C PRO A 52 7.21 -8.02 0.35
N GLU A 53 6.89 -8.57 1.52
CA GLU A 53 7.85 -9.30 2.33
C GLU A 53 8.12 -10.68 1.72
N SER A 54 9.40 -11.02 1.56
CA SER A 54 9.88 -12.23 0.87
C SER A 54 9.54 -13.54 1.58
N ASP A 55 9.15 -13.49 2.85
CA ASP A 55 9.17 -14.66 3.73
C ASP A 55 7.78 -15.31 3.88
N ILE A 56 6.77 -14.82 3.15
CA ILE A 56 5.40 -15.33 3.24
C ILE A 56 5.11 -16.24 2.04
N PRO A 57 4.73 -17.51 2.26
CA PRO A 57 4.39 -18.42 1.17
C PRO A 57 3.21 -17.90 0.34
N GLU A 58 3.41 -17.80 -0.98
CA GLU A 58 2.38 -17.36 -1.94
C GLU A 58 1.11 -18.22 -1.90
N THR A 59 1.22 -19.47 -1.42
CA THR A 59 0.10 -20.43 -1.31
C THR A 59 -0.98 -20.03 -0.32
N SER A 60 -0.74 -19.04 0.54
CA SER A 60 -1.74 -18.54 1.49
C SER A 60 -2.76 -17.57 0.86
N GLY A 61 -2.48 -17.07 -0.36
CA GLY A 61 -3.26 -15.99 -0.97
C GLY A 61 -3.20 -14.67 -0.19
N PHE A 62 -2.32 -14.60 0.82
CA PHE A 62 -2.09 -13.47 1.71
C PHE A 62 -0.63 -13.02 1.62
N VAL A 63 -0.43 -11.71 1.47
CA VAL A 63 0.91 -11.12 1.34
C VAL A 63 0.98 -9.87 2.20
N VAL A 64 2.07 -9.71 2.94
CA VAL A 64 2.33 -8.48 3.69
C VAL A 64 3.21 -7.59 2.83
N TYR A 65 2.74 -6.38 2.58
CA TYR A 65 3.49 -5.32 1.93
C TYR A 65 4.02 -4.35 2.99
N LYS A 66 5.20 -3.78 2.76
CA LYS A 66 5.83 -2.79 3.66
C LYS A 66 6.38 -1.58 2.95
N VAL A 67 6.46 -0.46 3.67
CA VAL A 67 7.18 0.73 3.24
C VAL A 67 7.72 1.50 4.43
N LEU A 68 8.85 2.16 4.23
CA LEU A 68 9.48 3.04 5.22
C LEU A 68 9.29 4.48 4.76
N ILE A 69 8.63 5.29 5.58
CA ILE A 69 8.35 6.71 5.30
C ILE A 69 8.95 7.60 6.39
N SER A 70 9.06 8.90 6.12
CA SER A 70 9.46 9.87 7.15
C SER A 70 8.42 9.96 8.26
N ALA A 71 8.87 10.16 9.50
CA ALA A 71 8.01 10.44 10.65
C ALA A 71 7.51 11.90 10.71
N ASP A 72 7.90 12.75 9.75
CA ASP A 72 7.47 14.16 9.66
C ASP A 72 5.95 14.31 9.48
N ARG A 73 5.29 13.27 8.97
CA ARG A 73 3.84 13.21 8.79
C ARG A 73 3.27 12.01 9.55
N PRO A 74 2.20 12.18 10.34
CA PRO A 74 1.56 11.07 11.05
C PRO A 74 1.10 9.95 10.13
N ALA A 75 1.33 8.69 10.52
CA ALA A 75 0.86 7.52 9.78
C ALA A 75 -0.66 7.48 9.57
N THR A 76 -1.45 8.11 10.46
CA THR A 76 -2.91 8.20 10.35
C THR A 76 -3.39 9.05 9.18
N ASP A 77 -2.50 9.86 8.59
CA ASP A 77 -2.81 10.64 7.39
C ASP A 77 -2.69 9.83 6.10
N TYR A 78 -2.15 8.62 6.22
CA TYR A 78 -1.92 7.72 5.11
C TYR A 78 -2.97 6.62 5.10
N THR A 79 -3.37 6.21 3.90
CA THR A 79 -4.29 5.13 3.64
C THR A 79 -3.68 4.16 2.63
N PRO A 80 -3.51 2.88 2.98
CA PRO A 80 -3.13 1.87 2.00
C PRO A 80 -4.22 1.69 0.93
N ARG A 81 -3.79 1.54 -0.32
CA ARG A 81 -4.67 1.19 -1.44
C ARG A 81 -4.04 0.12 -2.31
N LEU A 82 -4.89 -0.76 -2.84
CA LEU A 82 -4.52 -1.82 -3.76
C LEU A 82 -4.99 -1.45 -5.16
N LEU A 83 -4.06 -1.50 -6.11
CA LEU A 83 -4.33 -1.31 -7.53
C LEU A 83 -3.97 -2.58 -8.31
N PRO A 84 -4.78 -2.98 -9.30
CA PRO A 84 -4.31 -3.85 -10.36
C PRO A 84 -3.08 -3.20 -11.00
N PHE A 85 -2.00 -3.95 -11.14
CA PHE A 85 -0.77 -3.46 -11.73
C PHE A 85 -0.41 -4.32 -12.92
N ASN A 86 -0.13 -3.65 -14.03
CA ASN A 86 0.52 -4.26 -15.16
C ASN A 86 1.53 -3.21 -15.63
N ASP A 87 2.78 -3.62 -15.82
CA ASP A 87 3.86 -2.74 -16.26
C ASP A 87 3.57 -2.02 -17.59
N LYS A 88 2.55 -2.51 -18.33
CA LYS A 88 2.07 -1.96 -19.60
C LYS A 88 0.80 -1.10 -19.50
N LEU A 89 0.22 -0.88 -18.31
CA LEU A 89 -1.03 -0.12 -18.14
C LEU A 89 -0.88 1.04 -17.15
N VAL A 90 -1.27 2.25 -17.57
CA VAL A 90 -1.41 3.43 -16.71
C VAL A 90 -2.87 3.54 -16.29
N LEU A 91 -3.18 3.29 -15.02
CA LEU A 91 -4.53 3.45 -14.48
C LEU A 91 -4.72 4.86 -13.90
N PRO A 92 -5.82 5.57 -14.26
CA PRO A 92 -6.16 6.85 -13.64
C PRO A 92 -6.59 6.66 -12.18
N LEU A 93 -6.37 7.69 -11.35
CA LEU A 93 -6.68 7.70 -9.91
C LEU A 93 -8.17 7.44 -9.59
N GLU A 94 -9.06 7.63 -10.58
CA GLU A 94 -10.51 7.47 -10.48
C GLU A 94 -10.99 6.07 -10.92
N CYS A 95 -10.08 5.11 -11.09
CA CYS A 95 -10.46 3.77 -11.55
C CYS A 95 -11.36 3.07 -10.51
N PRO A 96 -12.57 2.62 -10.85
CA PRO A 96 -13.50 1.95 -9.92
C PRO A 96 -13.00 0.59 -9.41
N LEU A 97 -11.85 0.11 -9.92
CA LEU A 97 -11.16 -1.10 -9.48
C LEU A 97 -10.20 -0.84 -8.29
N ILE A 98 -10.07 0.40 -7.84
CA ILE A 98 -9.21 0.73 -6.69
C ILE A 98 -9.92 0.31 -5.40
N CYS A 99 -9.35 -0.70 -4.74
CA CYS A 99 -9.79 -1.10 -3.41
C CYS A 99 -9.07 -0.24 -2.37
N TRP A 100 -9.85 0.59 -1.67
CA TRP A 100 -9.40 1.36 -0.52
C TRP A 100 -9.55 0.53 0.76
N GLN A 101 -8.63 0.70 1.70
CA GLN A 101 -8.79 0.17 3.04
C GLN A 101 -10.04 0.81 3.71
N ARG A 102 -10.85 -0.01 4.37
CA ARG A 102 -11.94 0.41 5.28
C ARG A 102 -11.54 0.16 6.72
#